data_AF-A0A2G6T6Y5-F1
#
_entry.id   AF-A0A2G6T6Y5-F1
#
_cell.length_a   1.000
_cell.length_b   1.000
_cell.length_c   1.000
_cell.angle_alpha   90.00
_cell.angle_beta   90.00
_cell.angle_gamma   90.00
#
_symmetry.space_group_name_H-M   'P 1'
#
loop_
_entity.id
_entity.type
_entity.pdbx_description
1 polymer ?
#
loop_
_entity_poly.entity_id
_entity_poly.type
_entity_poly.pdbx_seq_one_letter_code
_entity_poly.pdbx_strand_id
1 'polypeptide(L)'
;MKSAVIKRLPAGAASNEQQLTLSFEPGISDRYGSLRECIATGVYQRGLKRVSIDLDQAPSNLSVQLSDDPSRHFSVDNLERYVAHTGDLVPIYYLVEKFIKPRDGRQEAALSQLPAVAEQLQALLKQAGMA
;
A
#
# COMPACT_ATOMS: atom_id res chain seq x y z
N MET A 1 11.21 -22.63 6.01
CA MET A 1 10.60 -21.35 5.59
C MET A 1 11.25 -20.25 6.42
N LYS A 2 12.07 -19.38 5.81
CA LYS A 2 12.79 -18.32 6.54
C LYS A 2 11.82 -17.16 6.75
N SER A 3 11.40 -16.97 8.00
CA SER A 3 10.56 -15.86 8.42
C SER A 3 11.36 -14.55 8.31
N ALA A 4 10.98 -13.67 7.40
CA ALA A 4 11.52 -12.31 7.36
C ALA A 4 10.84 -11.49 8.48
N VAL A 5 11.46 -11.49 9.65
CA VAL A 5 11.17 -10.51 10.70
C VAL A 5 11.63 -9.16 10.18
N ILE A 6 10.73 -8.19 10.07
CA ILE A 6 11.09 -6.78 9.85
C ILE A 6 11.83 -6.31 11.10
N LYS A 7 13.15 -6.47 11.10
CA LYS A 7 14.04 -6.08 12.18
C LYS A 7 14.24 -4.56 12.05
N ARG A 8 13.80 -3.77 13.04
CA ARG A 8 14.34 -2.40 13.19
C ARG A 8 15.83 -2.56 13.50
N LEU A 9 16.70 -2.18 12.57
CA LEU A 9 18.15 -2.15 12.78
C LEU A 9 18.49 -0.93 13.67
N PRO A 10 19.38 -1.07 14.67
CA PRO A 10 19.92 0.06 15.40
C PRO A 10 20.79 0.94 14.47
N ALA A 11 20.64 2.25 14.61
CA ALA A 11 21.44 3.23 13.86
C ALA A 11 22.93 3.02 14.13
N GLY A 12 23.72 2.76 13.09
CA GLY A 12 25.19 2.78 13.22
C GLY A 12 26.00 1.77 12.39
N ALA A 13 25.42 1.07 11.41
CA ALA A 13 26.22 0.33 10.42
C ALA A 13 25.85 0.82 9.02
N ALA A 14 26.85 1.03 8.17
CA ALA A 14 26.65 1.30 6.75
C ALA A 14 26.14 0.01 6.07
N SER A 15 24.88 -0.32 6.32
CA SER A 15 24.11 -1.23 5.49
C SER A 15 23.94 -0.55 4.14
N ASN A 16 24.13 -1.28 3.05
CA ASN A 16 23.67 -0.87 1.74
C ASN A 16 22.13 -0.96 1.69
N GLU A 17 21.47 -0.29 2.65
CA GLU A 17 20.03 -0.16 2.79
C GLU A 17 19.58 0.80 1.70
N GLN A 18 19.18 0.24 0.56
CA GLN A 18 18.45 0.99 -0.45
C GLN A 18 17.06 1.30 0.12
N GLN A 19 16.96 2.41 0.86
CA GLN A 19 15.70 2.94 1.33
C GLN A 19 14.85 3.36 0.11
N LEU A 20 13.71 2.72 -0.05
CA LEU A 20 12.73 3.06 -1.08
C LEU A 20 11.75 4.09 -0.52
N THR A 21 11.81 5.32 -1.03
CA THR A 21 10.79 6.34 -0.77
C THR A 21 9.69 6.21 -1.82
N LEU A 22 8.47 5.89 -1.39
CA LEU A 22 7.31 5.79 -2.26
C LEU A 22 6.46 7.05 -2.15
N SER A 23 6.25 7.73 -3.27
CA SER A 23 5.29 8.82 -3.40
C SER A 23 4.13 8.36 -4.28
N PHE A 24 2.94 8.25 -3.71
CA PHE A 24 1.72 7.84 -4.42
C PHE A 24 0.54 8.73 -4.00
N GLU A 25 -0.50 8.76 -4.84
CA GLU A 25 -1.73 9.50 -4.57
C GLU A 25 -2.43 8.91 -3.32
N PRO A 26 -2.75 9.71 -2.29
CA PRO A 26 -3.48 9.22 -1.12
C PRO A 26 -4.90 8.75 -1.48
N GLY A 27 -5.39 7.73 -0.78
CA GLY A 27 -6.77 7.24 -0.91
C GLY A 27 -6.99 6.23 -2.03
N ILE A 28 -5.92 5.68 -2.61
CA ILE A 28 -6.00 4.55 -3.55
C ILE A 28 -6.69 3.35 -2.89
N SER A 29 -6.43 3.10 -1.60
CA SER A 29 -7.10 2.01 -0.87
C SER A 29 -8.60 2.20 -0.71
N ASP A 30 -9.10 3.44 -0.74
CA ASP A 30 -10.52 3.77 -0.59
C ASP A 30 -11.27 3.73 -1.93
N ARG A 31 -10.54 3.86 -3.05
CA ARG A 31 -11.08 3.83 -4.42
C ARG A 31 -11.48 2.44 -4.88
N TYR A 32 -10.94 1.38 -4.27
CA TYR A 32 -11.14 0.00 -4.69
C TYR A 32 -11.43 -0.91 -3.49
N GLY A 33 -12.51 -1.70 -3.56
CA GLY A 33 -12.84 -2.67 -2.52
C GLY A 33 -11.84 -3.83 -2.44
N SER A 34 -11.20 -4.17 -3.56
CA SER A 34 -10.21 -5.25 -3.65
C SER A 34 -9.09 -4.98 -4.65
N LEU A 35 -8.00 -5.73 -4.52
CA LEU A 35 -6.92 -5.74 -5.53
C LEU A 35 -7.45 -6.20 -6.90
N ARG A 36 -8.34 -7.20 -6.92
CA ARG A 36 -8.98 -7.70 -8.15
C ARG A 36 -9.73 -6.57 -8.86
N GLU A 37 -10.51 -5.79 -8.11
CA GLU A 37 -11.23 -4.64 -8.65
C GLU A 37 -10.29 -3.56 -9.20
N CYS A 38 -9.22 -3.23 -8.47
CA CYS A 38 -8.18 -2.31 -8.94
C CYS A 38 -7.59 -2.75 -10.29
N ILE A 39 -7.24 -4.03 -10.43
CA ILE A 39 -6.72 -4.60 -11.69
C ILE A 39 -7.80 -4.58 -12.76
N ALA A 40 -9.04 -4.96 -12.44
CA ALA A 40 -10.14 -4.97 -13.38
C ALA A 40 -10.37 -3.56 -13.97
N THR A 41 -10.41 -2.52 -13.13
CA THR A 41 -10.51 -1.13 -13.59
C THR A 41 -9.37 -0.77 -14.54
N GLY A 42 -8.13 -1.10 -14.20
CA GLY A 42 -6.97 -0.82 -15.05
C GLY A 42 -6.97 -1.59 -16.37
N VAL A 43 -7.44 -2.83 -16.38
CA VAL A 43 -7.63 -3.66 -17.58
C VAL A 43 -8.69 -3.05 -18.50
N TYR A 44 -9.86 -2.70 -17.97
CA TYR A 44 -10.94 -2.15 -18.77
C TYR A 44 -10.62 -0.76 -19.34
N GLN A 45 -9.90 0.08 -18.59
CA GLN A 45 -9.43 1.39 -19.09
C GLN A 45 -8.45 1.27 -20.27
N ARG A 46 -7.59 0.25 -20.27
CA ARG A 46 -6.60 0.01 -21.35
C ARG A 46 -7.14 -0.87 -22.49
N GLY A 47 -8.30 -1.48 -22.27
CA GLY A 47 -8.98 -2.37 -23.20
C GLY A 47 -8.70 -3.85 -22.90
N LEU A 48 -9.75 -4.59 -22.54
CA LEU A 48 -9.70 -6.01 -22.20
C LEU A 48 -9.00 -6.87 -23.26
N LYS A 49 -9.29 -6.63 -24.55
CA LYS A 49 -8.70 -7.39 -25.66
C LYS A 49 -7.18 -7.20 -25.76
N ARG A 50 -6.71 -5.97 -25.55
CA ARG A 50 -5.27 -5.66 -25.60
C ARG A 50 -4.55 -6.34 -24.44
N VAL A 51 -5.03 -6.14 -23.22
CA VAL A 51 -4.38 -6.68 -22.03
C VAL A 51 -4.44 -8.21 -21.99
N SER A 52 -5.52 -8.83 -22.48
CA SER A 52 -5.58 -10.30 -22.59
C SER A 52 -4.53 -10.88 -23.55
N ILE A 53 -4.19 -10.18 -24.63
CA ILE A 53 -3.07 -10.57 -25.51
C ILE A 53 -1.74 -10.47 -24.75
N ASP A 54 -1.50 -9.36 -24.04
CA ASP A 54 -0.28 -9.16 -23.25
C ASP A 54 -0.11 -10.23 -22.15
N LEU A 55 -1.22 -10.73 -21.61
CA LEU A 55 -1.24 -11.78 -20.59
C LEU A 55 -1.26 -13.21 -21.15
N ASP A 56 -1.24 -13.39 -22.48
CA ASP A 56 -1.39 -14.70 -23.14
C ASP A 56 -2.67 -15.44 -22.68
N GLN A 57 -3.80 -14.72 -22.69
CA GLN A 57 -5.10 -15.19 -22.24
C GLN A 57 -6.17 -14.91 -23.30
N ALA A 58 -7.20 -15.76 -23.36
CA ALA A 58 -8.42 -15.41 -24.08
C ALA A 58 -9.15 -14.25 -23.35
N PRO A 59 -9.72 -13.26 -24.07
CA PRO A 59 -10.44 -12.14 -23.45
C PRO A 59 -11.57 -12.57 -22.52
N SER A 60 -12.30 -13.62 -22.88
CA SER A 60 -13.37 -14.19 -22.05
C SER A 60 -12.84 -14.80 -20.75
N ASN A 61 -11.70 -15.49 -20.80
CA ASN A 61 -11.06 -16.07 -19.62
C ASN A 61 -10.62 -14.97 -18.65
N LEU A 62 -9.98 -13.93 -19.17
CA LEU A 62 -9.55 -12.78 -18.37
C LEU A 62 -10.76 -12.05 -17.75
N SER A 63 -11.83 -11.86 -18.50
CA SER A 63 -13.06 -11.23 -17.99
C SER A 63 -13.65 -12.00 -16.80
N VAL A 64 -13.73 -13.34 -16.88
CA VAL A 64 -14.22 -14.16 -15.76
C VAL A 64 -13.28 -14.07 -14.55
N GLN A 65 -11.97 -14.14 -14.75
CA GLN A 65 -10.98 -14.00 -13.66
C GLN A 65 -11.05 -12.65 -12.92
N LEU A 66 -11.46 -11.60 -13.64
CA LEU A 66 -11.61 -10.25 -13.10
C LEU A 66 -13.00 -9.98 -12.52
N SER A 67 -13.95 -10.89 -12.71
CA SER A 67 -15.30 -10.81 -12.14
C SER A 67 -15.33 -11.31 -10.69
N ASP A 68 -16.50 -11.27 -10.06
CA ASP A 68 -16.70 -11.85 -8.71
C ASP A 68 -17.03 -13.35 -8.76
N ASP A 69 -16.85 -13.99 -9.92
CA ASP A 69 -17.05 -15.42 -10.12
C ASP A 69 -15.96 -16.24 -9.39
N PRO A 70 -16.33 -17.20 -8.53
CA PRO A 70 -15.37 -17.98 -7.75
C PRO A 70 -14.68 -19.10 -8.54
N SER A 71 -15.07 -19.38 -9.78
CA SER A 71 -14.57 -20.52 -10.56
C SER A 71 -13.21 -20.26 -11.21
N ARG A 72 -12.85 -19.00 -11.47
CA ARG A 72 -11.57 -18.62 -12.08
C ARG A 72 -10.99 -17.43 -11.35
N HIS A 73 -9.73 -17.55 -10.95
CA HIS A 73 -9.05 -16.48 -10.21
C HIS A 73 -7.94 -15.88 -11.04
N PHE A 74 -7.80 -14.55 -10.93
CA PHE A 74 -6.63 -13.86 -11.43
C PHE A 74 -5.43 -14.21 -10.55
N SER A 75 -4.42 -14.88 -11.12
CA SER A 75 -3.26 -15.36 -10.37
C SER A 75 -2.27 -14.23 -10.04
N VAL A 76 -1.39 -14.47 -9.07
CA VAL A 76 -0.29 -13.55 -8.75
C VAL A 76 0.72 -13.48 -9.90
N ASP A 77 0.94 -14.59 -10.62
CA ASP A 77 1.78 -14.57 -11.84
C ASP A 77 1.19 -13.63 -12.91
N ASN A 78 -0.14 -13.62 -13.06
CA ASN A 78 -0.80 -12.69 -13.98
C ASN A 78 -0.73 -11.25 -13.49
N LEU A 79 -0.69 -11.00 -12.17
CA LEU A 79 -0.44 -9.67 -11.62
C LEU A 79 0.97 -9.18 -11.98
N GLU A 80 1.99 -10.01 -11.81
CA GLU A 80 3.36 -9.63 -12.18
C GLU A 80 3.47 -9.32 -13.68
N ARG A 81 2.89 -10.19 -14.53
CA ARG A 81 2.81 -9.94 -15.98
C ARG A 81 2.03 -8.67 -16.30
N TYR A 82 0.90 -8.44 -15.65
CA TYR A 82 0.10 -7.22 -15.83
C TYR A 82 0.92 -5.98 -15.54
N VAL A 83 1.59 -5.91 -14.40
CA VAL A 83 2.44 -4.77 -14.03
C VAL A 83 3.59 -4.59 -15.03
N ALA A 84 4.26 -5.69 -15.41
CA ALA A 84 5.38 -5.64 -16.36
C ALA A 84 4.97 -5.14 -17.75
N HIS A 85 3.85 -5.62 -18.29
CA HIS A 85 3.40 -5.27 -19.64
C HIS A 85 2.70 -3.91 -19.71
N THR A 86 1.96 -3.52 -18.67
CA THR A 86 1.17 -2.28 -18.67
C THR A 86 1.87 -1.09 -18.02
N GLY A 87 2.89 -1.35 -17.19
CA GLY A 87 3.50 -0.33 -16.33
C GLY A 87 2.58 0.18 -15.22
N ASP A 88 1.44 -0.47 -15.00
CA ASP A 88 0.47 -0.03 -14.01
C ASP A 88 0.90 -0.40 -12.58
N LEU A 89 1.40 0.59 -11.85
CA LEU A 89 1.82 0.44 -10.45
C LEU A 89 0.68 0.65 -9.45
N VAL A 90 -0.52 1.05 -9.89
CA VAL A 90 -1.66 1.29 -8.99
C VAL A 90 -2.01 0.07 -8.13
N PRO A 91 -2.00 -1.18 -8.64
CA PRO A 91 -2.23 -2.37 -7.80
C PRO A 91 -1.19 -2.54 -6.68
N ILE A 92 0.06 -2.14 -6.91
CA ILE A 92 1.12 -2.19 -5.90
C ILE A 92 0.91 -1.08 -4.88
N TYR A 93 0.65 0.15 -5.32
CA TYR A 93 0.35 1.26 -4.41
C TYR A 93 -0.90 1.01 -3.58
N TYR A 94 -1.91 0.35 -4.15
CA TYR A 94 -3.08 -0.13 -3.42
C TYR A 94 -2.69 -1.04 -2.26
N LEU A 95 -1.83 -2.05 -2.49
CA LEU A 95 -1.38 -2.97 -1.44
C LEU A 95 -0.51 -2.26 -0.39
N VAL A 96 0.38 -1.38 -0.84
CA VAL A 96 1.21 -0.56 0.05
C VAL A 96 0.32 0.29 0.95
N GLU A 97 -0.65 1.03 0.40
CA GLU A 97 -1.54 1.86 1.20
C GLU A 97 -2.44 1.04 2.11
N LYS A 98 -2.98 -0.08 1.62
CA LYS A 98 -3.92 -0.92 2.38
C LYS A 98 -3.27 -1.66 3.54
N PHE A 99 -2.01 -2.10 3.39
CA PHE A 99 -1.37 -3.03 4.33
C PHE A 99 -0.06 -2.54 4.93
N ILE A 100 0.69 -1.67 4.25
CA ILE A 100 2.01 -1.21 4.70
C ILE A 100 1.93 0.19 5.31
N LYS A 101 1.13 1.11 4.73
CA LYS A 101 0.92 2.43 5.31
C LYS A 101 0.46 2.19 6.73
N PRO A 102 1.30 2.56 7.73
CA PRO A 102 0.89 2.36 9.08
C PRO A 102 -0.42 3.11 9.25
N ARG A 103 -1.41 2.50 9.92
CA ARG A 103 -2.65 3.19 10.34
C ARG A 103 -2.28 4.20 11.43
N ASP A 104 -1.35 5.09 11.13
CA ASP A 104 -0.65 5.99 12.03
C ASP A 104 -1.52 7.17 12.43
N GLY A 105 -2.84 7.01 12.39
CA GLY A 105 -3.72 7.79 13.25
C GLY A 105 -3.24 7.77 14.70
N ARG A 106 -2.53 6.73 15.17
CA ARG A 106 -1.89 6.75 16.49
C ARG A 106 -0.65 7.64 16.59
N GLN A 107 0.28 7.57 15.63
CA GLN A 107 1.52 8.34 15.71
C GLN A 107 1.26 9.81 15.41
N GLU A 108 0.45 10.10 14.40
CA GLU A 108 0.01 11.45 14.05
C GLU A 108 -0.93 12.04 15.12
N ALA A 109 -1.85 11.26 15.73
CA ALA A 109 -2.63 11.75 16.87
C ALA A 109 -1.81 11.88 18.16
N ALA A 110 -0.76 11.06 18.35
CA ALA A 110 0.17 11.24 19.46
C ALA A 110 1.01 12.51 19.27
N LEU A 111 1.49 12.77 18.05
CA LEU A 111 2.21 14.00 17.71
C LEU A 111 1.31 15.24 17.83
N SER A 112 0.04 15.14 17.43
CA SER A 112 -0.94 16.22 17.56
C SER A 112 -1.29 16.55 19.02
N GLN A 113 -1.06 15.62 19.95
CA GLN A 113 -1.24 15.85 21.39
C GLN A 113 -0.04 16.51 22.07
N LEU A 114 1.13 16.57 21.42
CA LEU A 114 2.35 17.14 22.01
C LEU A 114 2.20 18.58 22.51
N PRO A 115 1.53 19.52 21.80
CA PRO A 115 1.37 20.89 22.30
C PRO A 115 0.58 20.95 23.61
N ALA A 116 -0.50 20.17 23.72
CA ALA A 116 -1.35 20.12 24.91
C ALA A 116 -0.61 19.54 26.12
N VAL A 117 0.20 18.49 25.91
CA VAL A 117 1.03 17.89 26.96
C VAL A 117 2.14 18.87 27.40
N ALA A 118 2.73 19.62 26.47
CA ALA A 118 3.75 20.62 26.80
C ALA A 118 3.17 21.76 27.66
N GLU A 119 1.97 22.23 27.37
CA GLU A 119 1.27 23.24 28.18
C GLU A 119 0.97 22.71 29.59
N GLN A 120 0.46 21.48 29.71
CA GLN A 120 0.22 20.85 31.01
C GLN A 120 1.51 20.69 31.82
N LEU A 121 2.60 20.27 31.18
CA LEU A 121 3.89 20.13 31.84
C LEU A 121 4.41 21.48 32.36
N GLN A 122 4.30 22.54 31.55
CA GLN A 122 4.68 23.90 31.98
C GLN A 122 3.84 24.38 33.17
N ALA A 123 2.54 24.11 33.18
CA ALA A 123 1.66 24.47 34.30
C ALA A 123 2.07 23.73 35.59
N LEU A 124 2.37 22.44 35.50
CA LEU A 124 2.83 21.63 36.64
C LEU A 124 4.21 22.09 37.16
N LEU A 125 5.15 22.44 36.27
CA LEU A 125 6.46 22.97 36.64
C LEU A 125 6.36 24.30 37.39
N LYS A 126 5.46 25.19 36.95
CA LYS A 126 5.15 26.44 37.66
C LYS A 126 4.56 26.19 39.04
N GLN A 127 3.63 25.24 39.16
CA GLN A 127 3.04 24.86 40.45
C GLN A 127 4.06 24.22 41.41
N ALA A 128 5.03 23.48 40.86
CA ALA A 128 6.12 22.88 41.62
C ALA A 128 7.26 23.86 41.96
N GLY A 129 7.18 25.12 41.51
CA GLY A 129 8.21 26.14 41.74
C GLY A 129 9.52 25.89 40.98
N MET A 130 9.49 25.11 39.90
CA MET A 130 10.66 24.71 39.11
C MET A 130 10.83 25.53 37.81
N ALA A 131 10.06 26.61 37.64
CA ALA A 131 10.05 27.48 36.47
C ALA A 131 9.89 28.95 36.84
#